data_AF-A0AAW6IB62-F1
#
_entry.id   AF-A0AAW6IB62-F1
#
_cell.length_a   1.000
_cell.length_b   1.000
_cell.length_c   1.000
_cell.angle_alpha   90.00
_cell.angle_beta   90.00
_cell.angle_gamma   90.00
#
_symmetry.space_group_name_H-M   'P 1'
#
loop_
_entity.id
_entity.type
_entity.pdbx_description
1 polymer ?
#
loop_
_entity_poly.entity_id
_entity_poly.type
_entity_poly.pdbx_seq_one_letter_code
_entity_poly.pdbx_strand_id
1 'polypeptide(L)'
;MAFMQFLDRLIPYDIFLNDLAARIVKFLKSDNNDPEFISQRRAYEMFGRRNVERWRRMGKVVAYKRPGKVEYRTADLRLLQRIVQDYFDKDITKDDLE
;
A
#
# COMPACT_ATOMS: atom_id res chain seq x y z
N MET A 1 -23.37 4.54 -25.56
CA MET A 1 -22.56 3.69 -24.64
C MET A 1 -21.20 4.34 -24.49
N ALA A 2 -20.72 4.48 -23.26
CA ALA A 2 -19.36 4.94 -22.98
C ALA A 2 -18.44 3.71 -22.84
N PHE A 3 -17.21 3.83 -23.33
CA PHE A 3 -16.18 2.79 -23.25
C PHE A 3 -14.92 3.37 -22.64
N MET A 4 -14.21 2.57 -21.85
CA MET A 4 -12.89 2.90 -21.34
C MET A 4 -11.86 2.05 -22.09
N GLN A 5 -10.86 2.72 -22.68
CA GLN A 5 -9.82 2.05 -23.45
C GLN A 5 -8.63 1.71 -22.56
N PHE A 6 -8.31 0.42 -22.49
CA PHE A 6 -7.04 -0.07 -21.99
C PHE A 6 -6.12 -0.33 -23.20
N LEU A 7 -4.80 -0.29 -22.99
CA LEU A 7 -3.81 -0.48 -24.06
C LEU A 7 -4.01 -1.80 -24.84
N ASP A 8 -4.61 -2.79 -24.19
CA ASP A 8 -4.82 -4.16 -24.65
C ASP A 8 -6.28 -4.50 -24.99
N ARG A 9 -7.28 -3.72 -24.53
CA ARG A 9 -8.71 -4.05 -24.72
C ARG A 9 -9.67 -2.88 -24.51
N LEU A 10 -10.88 -3.01 -25.07
CA LEU A 10 -12.02 -2.13 -24.79
C LEU A 10 -12.97 -2.82 -23.80
N ILE A 11 -13.38 -2.10 -22.75
CA ILE A 11 -14.33 -2.62 -21.76
C ILE A 11 -15.54 -1.67 -21.69
N PRO A 12 -16.78 -2.19 -21.69
CA PRO A 12 -17.97 -1.40 -21.40
C PRO A 12 -17.84 -0.70 -20.03
N TYR A 13 -18.28 0.56 -19.97
CA TYR A 13 -18.12 1.37 -18.77
C TYR A 13 -18.80 0.77 -17.52
N ASP A 14 -19.96 0.15 -17.68
CA ASP A 14 -20.71 -0.54 -16.63
C ASP A 14 -19.94 -1.74 -16.05
N ILE A 15 -19.28 -2.53 -16.90
CA ILE A 15 -18.43 -3.64 -16.46
C ILE A 15 -17.24 -3.14 -15.65
N PHE A 16 -16.60 -2.06 -16.09
CA PHE A 16 -15.52 -1.42 -15.33
C PHE A 16 -15.99 -0.92 -13.97
N LEU A 17 -17.12 -0.21 -13.91
CA LEU A 17 -17.66 0.30 -12.66
C LEU A 17 -18.01 -0.81 -11.67
N ASN A 18 -18.58 -1.93 -12.16
CA ASN A 18 -18.90 -3.07 -11.32
C ASN A 18 -17.64 -3.74 -10.75
N ASP A 19 -16.59 -3.94 -11.56
CA ASP A 19 -15.31 -4.48 -11.08
C ASP A 19 -14.66 -3.53 -10.05
N LEU A 20 -14.65 -2.22 -10.33
CA LEU A 20 -14.13 -1.20 -9.42
C LEU A 20 -14.87 -1.21 -8.08
N ALA A 21 -16.22 -1.18 -8.10
CA ALA A 21 -17.04 -1.23 -6.91
C ALA A 21 -16.78 -2.50 -6.08
N ALA A 22 -16.71 -3.66 -6.74
CA ALA A 22 -16.42 -4.93 -6.07
C ALA A 22 -15.03 -4.91 -5.40
N ARG A 23 -14.01 -4.37 -6.07
CA ARG A 23 -12.66 -4.23 -5.50
C ARG A 23 -12.62 -3.30 -4.30
N ILE A 24 -13.27 -2.14 -4.39
CA ILE A 24 -13.35 -1.18 -3.27
C ILE A 24 -14.00 -1.84 -2.06
N VAL A 25 -15.17 -2.48 -2.23
CA VAL A 25 -15.87 -3.15 -1.13
C VAL A 25 -15.01 -4.27 -0.53
N LYS A 26 -14.31 -5.04 -1.35
CA LYS A 26 -13.40 -6.09 -0.88
C LYS A 26 -12.28 -5.50 -0.01
N PHE A 27 -11.69 -4.38 -0.41
CA PHE A 27 -10.62 -3.72 0.34
C PHE A 27 -11.13 -3.12 1.65
N LEU A 28 -12.31 -2.48 1.64
CA LEU A 28 -12.93 -1.97 2.86
C LEU A 28 -13.19 -3.09 3.87
N LYS A 29 -13.74 -4.23 3.41
CA LYS A 29 -13.99 -5.39 4.27
C LYS A 29 -12.70 -6.04 4.80
N SER A 30 -11.66 -6.11 3.98
CA SER A 30 -10.38 -6.70 4.43
C SER A 30 -9.69 -5.85 5.49
N ASP A 31 -9.79 -4.52 5.38
CA ASP A 31 -9.11 -3.59 6.28
C ASP A 31 -9.88 -3.36 7.57
N ASN A 32 -11.20 -3.53 7.56
CA ASN A 32 -12.06 -3.34 8.73
C ASN A 32 -11.66 -4.23 9.93
N ASN A 33 -11.00 -5.36 9.69
CA ASN A 33 -10.54 -6.27 10.74
C ASN A 33 -9.15 -5.93 11.27
N ASP A 34 -8.42 -5.03 10.61
CA ASP A 34 -7.09 -4.63 11.06
C ASP A 34 -7.19 -3.60 12.20
N PRO A 35 -6.35 -3.71 13.25
CA PRO A 35 -6.30 -2.69 14.28
C PRO A 35 -5.73 -1.39 13.72
N GLU A 36 -6.10 -0.25 14.30
CA GLU A 36 -5.64 1.07 13.82
C GLU A 36 -4.12 1.19 13.80
N PHE A 37 -3.46 0.60 14.80
CA PHE A 37 -2.01 0.50 14.91
C PHE A 37 -1.58 -0.96 15.12
N ILE A 38 -0.44 -1.32 14.52
CA ILE A 38 0.22 -2.60 14.74
C ILE A 38 1.66 -2.39 15.20
N SER A 39 2.17 -3.35 15.99
CA SER A 39 3.57 -3.36 16.40
C SER A 39 4.51 -3.52 15.22
N GLN A 40 5.76 -3.06 15.36
CA GLN A 40 6.80 -3.25 14.36
C GLN A 40 6.99 -4.71 13.97
N ARG A 41 6.98 -5.62 14.94
CA ARG A 41 7.05 -7.06 14.68
C ARG A 41 5.89 -7.50 13.79
N ARG A 42 4.66 -7.12 14.15
CA ARG A 42 3.47 -7.49 13.37
C ARG A 42 3.47 -6.86 11.97
N ALA A 43 3.95 -5.62 11.84
CA ALA A 43 4.13 -4.96 10.55
C ALA A 43 5.14 -5.72 9.66
N TYR A 44 6.24 -6.19 10.23
CA TYR A 44 7.24 -6.97 9.49
C TYR A 44 6.70 -8.33 9.03
N GLU A 45 5.89 -8.97 9.87
CA GLU A 45 5.20 -10.23 9.53
C GLU A 45 4.17 -10.04 8.41
N MET A 46 3.35 -8.97 8.47
CA MET A 46 2.27 -8.73 7.52
C MET A 46 2.74 -8.16 6.17
N PHE A 47 3.72 -7.26 6.19
CA PHE A 47 4.10 -6.46 5.01
C PHE A 47 5.53 -6.74 4.53
N GLY A 48 6.30 -7.54 5.26
CA GLY A 48 7.70 -7.83 4.97
C GLY A 48 8.65 -6.74 5.50
N ARG A 49 9.67 -7.16 6.26
CA ARG A 49 10.64 -6.24 6.90
C ARG A 49 11.27 -5.23 5.92
N ARG A 50 11.76 -5.70 4.77
CA ARG A 50 12.42 -4.85 3.76
C ARG A 50 11.50 -3.76 3.24
N ASN A 51 10.21 -4.04 3.08
CA ASN A 51 9.23 -3.08 2.62
C ASN A 51 8.97 -2.01 3.67
N VAL A 52 8.68 -2.42 4.90
CA VAL A 52 8.42 -1.50 6.00
C VAL A 52 9.62 -0.60 6.27
N GLU A 53 10.83 -1.15 6.27
CA GLU A 53 12.06 -0.37 6.45
C GLU A 53 12.32 0.59 5.27
N ARG A 54 12.06 0.17 4.03
CA ARG A 54 12.14 1.04 2.85
C ARG A 54 11.14 2.19 2.96
N TRP A 55 9.87 1.91 3.21
CA TRP A 55 8.83 2.93 3.34
C TRP A 55 9.13 3.90 4.47
N ARG A 56 9.67 3.41 5.59
CA ARG A 56 10.13 4.27 6.69
C ARG A 56 11.29 5.16 6.26
N ARG A 57 12.27 4.64 5.51
CA ARG A 57 13.42 5.41 5.00
C ARG A 57 12.98 6.48 4.00
N MET A 58 11.99 6.18 3.16
CA MET A 58 11.40 7.12 2.21
C MET A 58 10.46 8.15 2.87
N GLY A 59 10.23 8.07 4.19
CA GLY A 59 9.28 8.94 4.88
C GLY A 59 7.81 8.66 4.57
N LYS A 60 7.50 7.56 3.87
CA LYS A 60 6.13 7.17 3.49
C LYS A 60 5.31 6.64 4.68
N VAL A 61 5.97 6.15 5.74
CA VAL A 61 5.33 5.75 7.00
C VAL A 61 6.04 6.34 8.21
N VAL A 62 5.26 6.70 9.21
CA VAL A 62 5.76 7.20 10.49
C VAL A 62 5.88 6.06 11.50
N ALA A 63 7.05 5.96 12.15
CA ALA A 63 7.28 5.04 13.26
C ALA A 63 6.91 5.73 14.58
N TYR A 64 5.81 5.32 15.20
CA TYR A 64 5.36 5.85 16.48
C TYR A 64 6.07 5.14 17.62
N LYS A 65 6.94 5.86 18.33
CA LYS A 65 7.63 5.33 19.51
C LYS A 65 6.69 5.40 20.72
N ARG A 66 6.41 4.25 21.32
CA ARG A 66 5.71 4.09 22.61
C ARG A 66 6.70 3.55 23.64
N PRO A 67 6.40 3.62 24.95
CA PRO A 67 7.23 2.95 25.96
C PRO A 67 7.41 1.46 25.64
N GLY A 68 8.65 1.04 25.36
CA GLY A 68 9.00 -0.36 25.09
C GLY A 68 8.58 -0.93 23.72
N LYS A 69 7.92 -0.17 22.83
CA LYS A 69 7.53 -0.66 21.50
C LYS A 69 7.47 0.43 20.44
N VAL A 70 7.64 0.02 19.19
CA VAL A 70 7.39 0.86 18.01
C VAL A 70 6.14 0.34 17.31
N GLU A 71 5.27 1.25 16.91
CA GLU A 71 4.03 0.96 16.21
C GLU A 71 3.94 1.76 14.91
N TYR A 72 3.16 1.22 13.97
CA TYR A 72 2.86 1.85 12.70
C TYR A 72 1.34 1.90 12.53
N ARG A 73 0.85 2.95 11.88
CA ARG A 73 -0.55 3.03 11.49
C ARG A 73 -0.82 2.01 10.38
N THR A 74 -1.80 1.14 10.59
CA THR A 74 -2.02 0.01 9.69
C THR A 74 -2.57 0.45 8.33
N ALA A 75 -3.41 1.49 8.31
CA ALA A 75 -3.96 2.05 7.08
C ALA A 75 -2.86 2.53 6.12
N ASP A 76 -1.81 3.18 6.62
CA ASP A 76 -0.71 3.68 5.78
C ASP A 76 0.06 2.52 5.14
N LEU A 77 0.29 1.44 5.90
CA LEU A 77 0.95 0.24 5.40
C LEU A 77 0.08 -0.51 4.37
N ARG A 78 -1.24 -0.59 4.59
CA ARG A 78 -2.20 -1.19 3.65
C ARG A 78 -2.30 -0.40 2.35
N LEU A 79 -2.30 0.93 2.46
CA LEU A 79 -2.25 1.81 1.31
C LEU A 79 -0.98 1.50 0.50
N LEU A 80 0.19 1.60 1.11
CA LEU A 80 1.48 1.36 0.43
C LEU A 80 1.63 -0.04 -0.16
N GLN A 81 1.03 -1.06 0.48
CA GLN A 81 0.96 -2.40 -0.09
C GLN A 81 0.22 -2.45 -1.44
N ARG A 82 -0.75 -1.56 -1.67
CA ARG A 82 -1.66 -1.58 -2.82
C ARG A 82 -1.28 -0.62 -3.94
N ILE A 83 -0.83 0.60 -3.60
CA ILE A 83 -0.55 1.63 -4.61
C ILE A 83 0.77 1.43 -5.34
N VAL A 84 1.66 0.57 -4.84
CA VAL A 84 3.08 0.75 -5.14
C VAL A 84 3.79 -0.56 -5.49
N GLN A 85 4.27 -0.62 -6.75
CA GLN A 85 5.28 -1.57 -7.22
C GLN A 85 6.69 -0.95 -7.17
N ASP A 86 7.10 -0.43 -6.01
CA ASP A 86 8.43 0.20 -5.75
C ASP A 86 9.64 -0.66 -6.17
N TYR A 87 9.47 -1.95 -6.51
CA TYR A 87 10.58 -2.82 -6.91
C TYR A 87 11.06 -2.58 -8.34
N PHE A 88 10.29 -1.84 -9.16
CA PHE A 88 10.73 -1.41 -10.49
C PHE A 88 11.57 -0.13 -10.44
N ASP A 89 11.48 0.63 -9.34
CA ASP A 89 12.37 1.75 -9.07
C ASP A 89 13.72 1.16 -8.64
N LYS A 90 14.58 0.92 -9.63
CA LYS A 90 16.00 0.63 -9.38
C LYS A 90 16.54 1.71 -8.45
N ASP A 91 17.30 1.24 -7.46
CA ASP A 91 17.89 2.03 -6.38
C ASP A 91 18.30 3.43 -6.85
N ILE A 92 17.51 4.45 -6.48
CA ILE A 92 18.03 5.82 -6.42
C ILE A 92 19.07 5.77 -5.30
N THR A 93 20.32 5.66 -5.70
CA THR A 93 21.44 5.69 -4.79
C THR A 93 21.61 7.13 -4.31
N LYS A 94 22.23 7.33 -3.15
CA LYS A 94 22.44 8.68 -2.61
C LYS A 94 23.23 9.59 -3.57
N ASP A 95 23.92 9.00 -4.55
CA ASP A 95 24.69 9.68 -5.59
C ASP A 95 23.80 10.37 -6.65
N ASP A 96 22.50 10.07 -6.72
CA ASP A 96 21.57 10.69 -7.68
C ASP A 96 20.93 12.00 -7.14
N LEU A 97 21.27 12.42 -5.92
CA LEU A 97 20.73 13.60 -5.23
C LEU A 97 21.78 14.68 -4.91
N GLU A 98 23.00 14.56 -5.45
CA GLU A 98 24.02 15.62 -5.52
C GLU A 98 24.23 16.10 -6.95
#